data_AF-A0AAU9X8H5-F1
#
_entry.id   AF-A0AAU9X8H5-F1
#
_cell.length_a   1.000
_cell.length_b   1.000
_cell.length_c   1.000
_cell.angle_alpha   90.00
_cell.angle_beta   90.00
_cell.angle_gamma   90.00
#
_symmetry.space_group_name_H-M   'P 1'
#
loop_
_entity.id
_entity.type
_entity.pdbx_description
1 polymer ?
#
loop_
_entity_poly.entity_id
_entity_poly.type
_entity_poly.pdbx_seq_one_letter_code
_entity_poly.pdbx_strand_id
1 'polypeptide(L)'
;MFQRTFHYDSKYWSDKNSFNLPGGKTGFDSQETKLPTYWNTPFSKICLGMKVDQQLNFIVINREAESLYSLLADGKYRNTSLGRDTWKTLIGSQASLQLHCNMEGFNCDGVKTKTRIGIVSNEYLNTCDQCDSRIGFGGAGVYDDNNSCGNVAVWNPDNGDKYIKAMGYIFVQSEGNRAYSLNVDSVSFPVYCHMTSLGTCGGGGWTLVMKIDGRKRTFHYDSQYWSDKNSFNLPGGKTGFDLQETKLPTYWNTPFSKICLGMKVDHQLNFIVINREAESLYSLIADGNYRNTSLARDTWKALIGSQASLQFCCDIEGFNSDGGYAKTRIGITKTRIGIVSNEHLNTCDQCDSRIGFGGAGVHDDNNSCGNVAVWNPDNGDKYIKAMGYIFVQ
;
A
#
# COMPACT_ATOMS: atom_id res chain seq x y z
N MET A 1 -16.17 27.09 9.38
CA MET A 1 -17.61 26.84 9.57
C MET A 1 -17.83 25.34 9.46
N PHE A 2 -18.14 24.64 10.54
CA PHE A 2 -18.36 23.18 10.53
C PHE A 2 -19.75 22.86 9.94
N GLN A 3 -19.82 21.88 9.04
CA GLN A 3 -21.01 21.57 8.26
C GLN A 3 -21.78 20.37 8.88
N ARG A 4 -23.08 20.27 8.58
CA ARG A 4 -23.94 19.15 9.02
C ARG A 4 -23.96 17.98 8.04
N THR A 5 -23.07 17.95 7.04
CA THR A 5 -23.05 16.97 5.96
C THR A 5 -23.09 15.53 6.48
N PHE A 6 -22.26 15.24 7.50
CA PHE A 6 -22.17 13.93 8.13
C PHE A 6 -22.83 13.87 9.50
N HIS A 7 -23.89 14.65 9.75
CA HIS A 7 -24.74 14.50 10.94
C HIS A 7 -25.23 13.05 11.12
N TYR A 8 -25.56 12.62 12.35
CA TYR A 8 -26.01 11.26 12.64
C TYR A 8 -27.09 10.76 11.66
N ASP A 9 -28.13 11.57 11.44
CA ASP A 9 -29.26 11.24 10.56
C ASP A 9 -29.00 11.45 9.05
N SER A 10 -27.78 11.81 8.66
CA SER A 10 -27.45 12.03 7.26
C SER A 10 -27.61 10.74 6.45
N LYS A 11 -28.28 10.84 5.29
CA LYS A 11 -28.42 9.73 4.33
C LYS A 11 -27.07 9.23 3.81
N TYR A 12 -26.01 10.05 3.91
CA TYR A 12 -24.66 9.63 3.54
C TYR A 12 -24.14 8.46 4.39
N TRP A 13 -24.69 8.18 5.58
CA TRP A 13 -24.32 6.97 6.33
C TRP A 13 -24.97 5.70 5.76
N SER A 14 -26.13 5.82 5.10
CA SER A 14 -26.95 4.69 4.67
C SER A 14 -27.09 4.54 3.15
N ASP A 15 -26.47 5.41 2.35
CA ASP A 15 -26.44 5.33 0.89
C ASP A 15 -25.05 4.96 0.33
N LYS A 16 -24.99 4.69 -0.99
CA LYS A 16 -23.75 4.43 -1.73
C LYS A 16 -23.38 5.60 -2.66
N ASN A 17 -23.78 6.82 -2.29
CA ASN A 17 -23.43 8.03 -3.03
C ASN A 17 -22.10 8.59 -2.53
N SER A 18 -21.28 9.07 -3.46
CA SER A 18 -20.07 9.83 -3.14
C SER A 18 -20.41 11.29 -2.83
N PHE A 19 -19.58 11.93 -2.01
CA PHE A 19 -19.65 13.37 -1.74
C PHE A 19 -18.26 13.98 -1.90
N ASN A 20 -18.14 15.07 -2.66
CA ASN A 20 -16.88 15.81 -2.85
C ASN A 20 -15.66 14.90 -3.12
N LEU A 21 -15.71 14.10 -4.20
CA LEU A 21 -14.59 13.23 -4.59
C LEU A 21 -13.22 13.94 -4.69
N PRO A 22 -13.13 15.21 -5.17
CA PRO A 22 -11.86 15.93 -5.18
C PRO A 22 -11.24 16.10 -3.78
N GLY A 23 -12.05 16.20 -2.72
CA GLY A 23 -11.57 16.30 -1.34
C GLY A 23 -10.84 15.04 -0.84
N GLY A 24 -11.01 13.88 -1.51
CA GLY A 24 -10.24 12.68 -1.19
C GLY A 24 -8.85 12.60 -1.81
N LYS A 25 -8.44 13.63 -2.57
CA LYS A 25 -7.10 13.69 -3.20
C LYS A 25 -6.02 14.21 -2.24
N THR A 26 -6.42 14.80 -1.14
CA THR A 26 -5.59 15.43 -0.12
C THR A 26 -5.78 14.70 1.21
N GLY A 27 -4.73 14.64 2.04
CA GLY A 27 -4.77 14.03 3.37
C GLY A 27 -4.74 15.09 4.45
N PHE A 28 -5.52 14.89 5.52
CA PHE A 28 -5.50 15.72 6.74
C PHE A 28 -5.79 17.21 6.57
N ASP A 29 -6.48 17.57 5.48
CA ASP A 29 -7.05 18.90 5.28
C ASP A 29 -8.42 19.05 5.95
N SER A 30 -9.11 20.16 5.67
CA SER A 30 -10.43 20.45 6.23
C SER A 30 -11.57 20.31 5.20
N GLN A 31 -11.39 19.52 4.14
CA GLN A 31 -12.43 19.26 3.14
C GLN A 31 -13.20 17.99 3.47
N GLU A 32 -14.52 18.11 3.64
CA GLU A 32 -15.40 16.96 3.84
C GLU A 32 -15.53 16.14 2.55
N THR A 33 -15.41 14.80 2.64
CA THR A 33 -15.56 13.90 1.50
C THR A 33 -16.15 12.55 1.91
N LYS A 34 -16.83 11.88 0.98
CA LYS A 34 -17.24 10.47 1.07
C LYS A 34 -16.83 9.76 -0.21
N LEU A 35 -15.96 8.79 -0.07
CA LEU A 35 -15.36 8.05 -1.19
C LEU A 35 -16.04 6.69 -1.39
N PRO A 36 -15.95 6.11 -2.60
CA PRO A 36 -16.46 4.76 -2.87
C PRO A 36 -15.93 3.68 -1.93
N THR A 37 -14.71 3.89 -1.38
CA THR A 37 -14.10 3.02 -0.37
C THR A 37 -14.99 2.81 0.86
N TYR A 38 -15.91 3.72 1.16
CA TYR A 38 -16.91 3.56 2.22
C TYR A 38 -17.81 2.32 2.04
N TRP A 39 -18.16 1.94 0.81
CA TRP A 39 -19.13 0.87 0.53
C TRP A 39 -18.59 -0.31 -0.29
N ASN A 40 -17.34 -0.25 -0.76
CA ASN A 40 -16.75 -1.29 -1.63
C ASN A 40 -15.38 -1.82 -1.16
N THR A 41 -14.98 -1.52 0.07
CA THR A 41 -13.68 -1.91 0.61
C THR A 41 -13.87 -2.79 1.84
N PRO A 42 -13.65 -4.12 1.71
CA PRO A 42 -13.48 -5.00 2.85
C PRO A 42 -12.22 -4.64 3.64
N PHE A 43 -12.30 -4.73 4.97
CA PHE A 43 -11.23 -4.35 5.90
C PHE A 43 -11.28 -5.15 7.20
N SER A 44 -10.17 -5.17 7.95
CA SER A 44 -10.09 -5.67 9.33
C SER A 44 -9.74 -4.62 10.37
N LYS A 45 -9.34 -3.42 9.94
CA LYS A 45 -9.05 -2.32 10.86
C LYS A 45 -9.66 -1.02 10.37
N ILE A 46 -10.11 -0.24 11.32
CA ILE A 46 -10.57 1.14 11.13
C ILE A 46 -9.61 2.03 11.89
N CYS A 47 -9.00 3.01 11.23
CA CYS A 47 -8.21 4.05 11.88
C CYS A 47 -9.05 5.32 11.91
N LEU A 48 -9.34 5.79 13.12
CA LEU A 48 -10.12 6.98 13.39
C LEU A 48 -9.18 8.10 13.80
N GLY A 49 -9.29 9.25 13.13
CA GLY A 49 -8.51 10.44 13.43
C GLY A 49 -9.38 11.64 13.74
N MET A 50 -8.97 12.47 14.68
CA MET A 50 -9.59 13.78 14.92
C MET A 50 -8.51 14.86 14.93
N LYS A 51 -8.78 15.94 14.21
CA LYS A 51 -7.98 17.17 14.23
C LYS A 51 -8.71 18.24 15.01
N VAL A 52 -8.16 18.61 16.16
CA VAL A 52 -8.59 19.72 17.00
C VAL A 52 -7.48 20.76 16.95
N ASP A 53 -7.79 21.96 16.46
CA ASP A 53 -6.81 22.99 16.14
C ASP A 53 -5.68 22.45 15.23
N GLN A 54 -4.44 22.37 15.74
CA GLN A 54 -3.28 21.84 15.04
C GLN A 54 -2.89 20.42 15.46
N GLN A 55 -3.59 19.83 16.45
CA GLN A 55 -3.30 18.50 16.95
C GLN A 55 -4.15 17.46 16.22
N LEU A 56 -3.49 16.42 15.72
CA LEU A 56 -4.10 15.31 15.01
C LEU A 56 -3.80 14.02 15.76
N ASN A 57 -4.84 13.41 16.32
CA ASN A 57 -4.73 12.19 17.13
C ASN A 57 -5.46 11.04 16.46
N PHE A 58 -4.98 9.81 16.67
CA PHE A 58 -5.54 8.60 16.08
C PHE A 58 -5.80 7.50 17.10
N ILE A 59 -6.82 6.69 16.82
CA ILE A 59 -7.08 5.41 17.46
C ILE A 59 -7.40 4.35 16.40
N VAL A 60 -7.23 3.07 16.76
CA VAL A 60 -7.50 1.94 15.87
C VAL A 60 -8.56 1.04 16.48
N ILE A 61 -9.53 0.63 15.66
CA ILE A 61 -10.49 -0.43 15.96
C ILE A 61 -10.15 -1.64 15.11
N ASN A 62 -9.89 -2.78 15.73
CA ASN A 62 -9.79 -4.07 15.03
C ASN A 62 -11.21 -4.60 14.82
N ARG A 63 -11.70 -4.54 13.57
CA ARG A 63 -13.04 -4.96 13.18
C ARG A 63 -13.04 -5.40 11.72
N GLU A 64 -13.45 -6.64 11.49
CA GLU A 64 -13.69 -7.16 10.14
C GLU A 64 -15.08 -6.76 9.63
N ALA A 65 -15.16 -6.28 8.39
CA ALA A 65 -16.41 -6.03 7.68
C ALA A 65 -16.18 -5.93 6.17
N GLU A 66 -17.24 -6.21 5.40
CA GLU A 66 -17.25 -6.07 3.93
C GLU A 66 -17.11 -4.60 3.47
N SER A 67 -17.53 -3.66 4.32
CA SER A 67 -17.40 -2.20 4.13
C SER A 67 -17.96 -1.43 5.33
N LEU A 68 -17.67 -0.13 5.44
CA LEU A 68 -18.24 0.73 6.48
C LEU A 68 -19.75 0.87 6.29
N TYR A 69 -20.21 0.90 5.03
CA TYR A 69 -21.62 0.83 4.68
C TYR A 69 -22.31 -0.39 5.32
N SER A 70 -21.76 -1.60 5.15
CA SER A 70 -22.34 -2.81 5.74
C SER A 70 -22.37 -2.80 7.26
N LEU A 71 -21.47 -2.04 7.89
CA LEU A 71 -21.33 -1.93 9.33
C LEU A 71 -22.25 -0.87 9.94
N LEU A 72 -22.63 0.16 9.17
CA LEU A 72 -23.35 1.34 9.68
C LEU A 72 -24.78 1.49 9.14
N ALA A 73 -25.02 1.10 7.88
CA ALA A 73 -26.22 1.48 7.14
C ALA A 73 -27.53 0.91 7.69
N ASP A 74 -27.47 -0.22 8.41
CA ASP A 74 -28.66 -0.83 9.01
C ASP A 74 -29.09 -0.19 10.34
N GLY A 75 -28.31 0.79 10.83
CA GLY A 75 -28.59 1.51 12.07
C GLY A 75 -28.45 0.68 13.35
N LYS A 76 -28.01 -0.59 13.26
CA LYS A 76 -27.90 -1.45 14.44
C LYS A 76 -26.67 -1.11 15.28
N TYR A 77 -26.85 -1.09 16.59
CA TYR A 77 -25.75 -0.95 17.54
C TYR A 77 -24.81 -2.14 17.48
N ARG A 78 -23.49 -1.89 17.51
CA ARG A 78 -22.44 -2.91 17.59
C ARG A 78 -21.35 -2.39 18.50
N ASN A 79 -21.01 -3.14 19.55
CA ASN A 79 -20.03 -2.69 20.53
C ASN A 79 -18.57 -2.74 20.02
N THR A 80 -17.72 -1.94 20.67
CA THR A 80 -16.27 -2.08 20.67
C THR A 80 -15.77 -2.39 22.09
N SER A 81 -14.46 -2.53 22.26
CA SER A 81 -13.82 -2.74 23.57
C SER A 81 -12.55 -1.89 23.69
N LEU A 82 -12.61 -0.65 23.19
CA LEU A 82 -11.46 0.27 23.25
C LEU A 82 -11.31 0.86 24.65
N GLY A 83 -12.43 1.12 25.32
CA GLY A 83 -12.46 1.80 26.60
C GLY A 83 -12.44 3.33 26.48
N ARG A 84 -12.97 3.96 27.51
CA ARG A 84 -13.17 5.41 27.63
C ARG A 84 -11.91 6.23 27.39
N ASP A 85 -10.80 5.83 27.99
CA ASP A 85 -9.54 6.57 27.90
C ASP A 85 -9.00 6.61 26.47
N THR A 86 -9.14 5.51 25.72
CA THR A 86 -8.80 5.47 24.29
C THR A 86 -9.65 6.43 23.47
N TRP A 87 -10.96 6.51 23.71
CA TRP A 87 -11.79 7.51 23.00
C TRP A 87 -11.38 8.94 23.34
N LYS A 88 -10.98 9.22 24.59
CA LYS A 88 -10.49 10.55 25.00
C LYS A 88 -9.20 10.96 24.29
N THR A 89 -8.34 10.02 23.88
CA THR A 89 -7.08 10.38 23.18
C THR A 89 -7.31 11.04 21.83
N LEU A 90 -8.48 10.85 21.19
CA LEU A 90 -8.83 11.56 19.94
C LEU A 90 -8.87 13.09 20.13
N ILE A 91 -9.27 13.56 21.31
CA ILE A 91 -9.39 14.98 21.65
C ILE A 91 -8.14 15.49 22.38
N GLY A 92 -7.49 14.62 23.16
CA GLY A 92 -6.31 14.97 23.95
C GLY A 92 -6.66 15.46 25.36
N SER A 93 -5.85 16.35 25.92
CA SER A 93 -5.99 16.79 27.33
C SER A 93 -7.30 17.54 27.63
N GLN A 94 -7.98 18.06 26.59
CA GLN A 94 -9.26 18.76 26.73
C GLN A 94 -10.47 17.82 26.75
N ALA A 95 -10.27 16.51 26.52
CA ALA A 95 -11.36 15.54 26.46
C ALA A 95 -12.14 15.48 27.78
N SER A 96 -13.47 15.40 27.67
CA SER A 96 -14.37 15.30 28.81
C SER A 96 -15.52 14.34 28.50
N LEU A 97 -15.87 13.49 29.44
CA LEU A 97 -17.04 12.59 29.36
C LEU A 97 -17.62 12.43 30.76
N GLN A 98 -18.92 12.14 30.86
CA GLN A 98 -19.49 11.68 32.13
C GLN A 98 -18.97 10.25 32.46
N LEU A 99 -19.15 9.80 33.70
CA LEU A 99 -18.41 8.65 34.25
C LEU A 99 -19.06 7.28 34.01
N HIS A 100 -20.33 7.24 33.61
CA HIS A 100 -21.15 6.02 33.53
C HIS A 100 -21.69 5.74 32.11
N CYS A 101 -22.39 4.61 31.98
CA CYS A 101 -22.84 3.97 30.74
C CYS A 101 -21.69 3.49 29.82
N ASN A 102 -20.85 4.41 29.31
CA ASN A 102 -19.76 4.12 28.37
C ASN A 102 -20.16 3.24 27.17
N MET A 103 -21.35 3.48 26.59
CA MET A 103 -21.78 2.77 25.39
C MET A 103 -20.89 3.20 24.21
N GLU A 104 -19.96 2.32 23.83
CA GLU A 104 -19.03 2.54 22.73
C GLU A 104 -19.30 1.63 21.54
N GLY A 105 -18.93 2.11 20.34
CA GLY A 105 -18.93 1.35 19.10
C GLY A 105 -19.67 2.05 17.97
N PHE A 106 -20.44 1.26 17.21
CA PHE A 106 -21.12 1.68 15.99
C PHE A 106 -22.61 1.89 16.25
N ASN A 107 -23.18 2.97 15.70
CA ASN A 107 -24.57 3.39 15.88
C ASN A 107 -24.98 3.43 17.37
N CYS A 108 -24.20 4.15 18.19
CA CYS A 108 -24.57 4.40 19.58
C CYS A 108 -25.74 5.38 19.60
N ASP A 109 -26.90 4.91 20.03
CA ASP A 109 -28.18 5.63 19.96
C ASP A 109 -28.72 5.89 21.38
N GLY A 110 -28.19 6.91 22.06
CA GLY A 110 -28.76 7.42 23.29
C GLY A 110 -29.93 8.37 22.99
N VAL A 111 -30.90 8.49 23.91
CA VAL A 111 -32.09 9.34 23.69
C VAL A 111 -31.71 10.80 23.48
N LYS A 112 -30.72 11.29 24.24
CA LYS A 112 -30.28 12.69 24.18
C LYS A 112 -29.03 12.92 23.35
N THR A 113 -28.19 11.90 23.14
CA THR A 113 -26.99 12.01 22.30
C THR A 113 -26.66 10.72 21.57
N LYS A 114 -26.17 10.86 20.33
CA LYS A 114 -25.93 9.76 19.41
C LYS A 114 -24.61 9.94 18.68
N THR A 115 -23.98 8.83 18.28
CA THR A 115 -22.80 8.81 17.41
C THR A 115 -22.84 7.61 16.48
N ARG A 116 -22.45 7.79 15.21
CA ARG A 116 -22.31 6.67 14.26
C ARG A 116 -21.12 5.79 14.58
N ILE A 117 -20.01 6.40 15.00
CA ILE A 117 -18.84 5.70 15.54
C ILE A 117 -18.36 6.52 16.73
N GLY A 118 -18.35 5.97 17.93
CA GLY A 118 -18.01 6.77 19.10
C GLY A 118 -18.31 6.10 20.42
N ILE A 119 -18.27 6.91 21.46
CA ILE A 119 -18.71 6.59 22.81
C ILE A 119 -19.74 7.64 23.25
N VAL A 120 -20.80 7.17 23.89
CA VAL A 120 -21.77 8.01 24.62
C VAL A 120 -21.75 7.63 26.10
N SER A 121 -21.91 8.61 26.98
CA SER A 121 -21.79 8.42 28.43
C SER A 121 -22.76 9.31 29.19
N ASN A 122 -23.06 8.93 30.43
CA ASN A 122 -23.96 9.67 31.32
C ASN A 122 -23.44 9.70 32.77
N GLU A 123 -24.19 10.38 33.63
CA GLU A 123 -23.97 10.50 35.07
C GLU A 123 -24.71 9.43 35.89
N TYR A 124 -25.65 8.69 35.30
CA TYR A 124 -26.44 7.67 36.00
C TYR A 124 -25.85 6.26 35.84
N LEU A 125 -25.67 5.55 36.95
CA LEU A 125 -25.03 4.24 37.00
C LEU A 125 -25.67 3.13 36.14
N ASN A 126 -27.00 3.18 35.90
CA ASN A 126 -27.75 1.98 35.50
C ASN A 126 -28.47 2.06 34.14
N THR A 127 -28.42 3.18 33.42
CA THR A 127 -29.10 3.31 32.12
C THR A 127 -28.23 4.03 31.12
N CYS A 128 -28.38 3.71 29.83
CA CYS A 128 -27.72 4.42 28.73
C CYS A 128 -28.69 5.30 27.93
N ASP A 129 -29.95 5.38 28.36
CA ASP A 129 -30.98 6.13 27.66
C ASP A 129 -30.76 7.64 27.82
N GLN A 130 -30.19 8.08 28.95
CA GLN A 130 -29.97 9.49 29.29
C GLN A 130 -28.51 9.91 29.08
N CYS A 131 -27.87 9.45 28.00
CA CYS A 131 -26.51 9.88 27.67
C CYS A 131 -26.49 11.33 27.20
N ASP A 132 -25.73 12.15 27.91
CA ASP A 132 -25.64 13.60 27.70
C ASP A 132 -24.24 14.01 27.21
N SER A 133 -23.28 13.08 27.24
CA SER A 133 -21.92 13.27 26.73
C SER A 133 -21.54 12.28 25.64
N ARG A 134 -20.72 12.73 24.69
CA ARG A 134 -20.22 11.94 23.56
C ARG A 134 -18.83 12.35 23.11
N ILE A 135 -18.08 11.38 22.57
CA ILE A 135 -16.94 11.60 21.67
C ILE A 135 -17.16 10.71 20.44
N GLY A 136 -17.12 11.28 19.24
CA GLY A 136 -17.24 10.44 18.05
C GLY A 136 -17.46 11.16 16.73
N PHE A 137 -17.86 10.37 15.75
CA PHE A 137 -18.12 10.70 14.36
C PHE A 137 -19.59 10.49 14.06
N GLY A 138 -20.18 11.40 13.28
CA GLY A 138 -21.61 11.42 13.03
C GLY A 138 -22.42 11.68 14.29
N GLY A 139 -22.01 12.67 15.09
CA GLY A 139 -22.68 13.10 16.31
C GLY A 139 -24.01 13.81 16.06
N ALA A 140 -24.94 13.64 17.00
CA ALA A 140 -26.18 14.41 17.15
C ALA A 140 -26.59 14.48 18.62
N GLY A 141 -27.41 15.46 18.99
CA GLY A 141 -27.96 15.51 20.35
C GLY A 141 -28.41 16.88 20.83
N VAL A 142 -29.15 16.88 21.93
CA VAL A 142 -29.91 18.05 22.43
C VAL A 142 -29.02 19.25 22.81
N TYR A 143 -27.80 18.99 23.31
CA TYR A 143 -26.93 20.05 23.84
C TYR A 143 -26.06 20.76 22.77
N ASP A 144 -25.73 20.08 21.67
CA ASP A 144 -25.08 20.70 20.49
C ASP A 144 -25.30 19.79 19.27
N ASP A 145 -26.41 20.00 18.57
CA ASP A 145 -26.80 19.20 17.41
C ASP A 145 -25.94 19.51 16.16
N ASN A 146 -25.16 20.59 16.20
CA ASN A 146 -24.26 20.99 15.13
C ASN A 146 -22.83 20.47 15.32
N ASN A 147 -22.59 19.61 16.31
CA ASN A 147 -21.32 18.93 16.54
C ASN A 147 -21.40 17.48 16.05
N SER A 148 -21.16 17.33 14.73
CA SER A 148 -21.13 16.05 14.02
C SER A 148 -19.83 15.28 14.22
N CYS A 149 -18.75 15.93 14.67
CA CYS A 149 -17.49 15.29 14.97
C CYS A 149 -16.73 16.05 16.07
N GLY A 150 -16.34 15.35 17.14
CA GLY A 150 -15.64 15.94 18.28
C GLY A 150 -16.20 15.44 19.61
N ASN A 151 -16.24 16.33 20.60
CA ASN A 151 -16.63 16.03 21.98
C ASN A 151 -17.70 17.01 22.48
N VAL A 152 -18.80 16.47 22.99
CA VAL A 152 -19.81 17.21 23.75
C VAL A 152 -19.91 16.56 25.12
N ALA A 153 -19.79 17.34 26.20
CA ALA A 153 -19.97 16.85 27.55
C ALA A 153 -20.59 17.95 28.42
N VAL A 154 -21.63 17.59 29.15
CA VAL A 154 -22.40 18.49 30.01
C VAL A 154 -22.81 17.75 31.29
N TRP A 155 -23.22 18.48 32.32
CA TRP A 155 -23.77 17.93 33.57
C TRP A 155 -22.83 16.99 34.31
N ASN A 156 -21.84 17.58 35.00
CA ASN A 156 -20.84 16.89 35.83
C ASN A 156 -19.92 15.89 35.07
N PRO A 157 -19.37 16.24 33.90
CA PRO A 157 -18.36 15.41 33.26
C PRO A 157 -17.00 15.55 33.95
N ASP A 158 -16.11 14.59 33.72
CA ASP A 158 -14.86 14.47 34.47
C ASP A 158 -13.80 15.56 34.22
N ASN A 159 -13.98 16.39 33.19
CA ASN A 159 -13.07 17.48 32.84
C ASN A 159 -13.83 18.76 32.46
N GLY A 160 -14.96 18.99 33.13
CA GLY A 160 -15.84 20.15 32.91
C GLY A 160 -16.59 20.09 31.58
N ASP A 161 -17.52 21.02 31.41
CA ASP A 161 -18.37 21.05 30.21
C ASP A 161 -17.55 21.40 28.96
N LYS A 162 -17.77 20.67 27.87
CA LYS A 162 -17.01 20.80 26.61
C LYS A 162 -17.93 20.77 25.39
N TYR A 163 -17.59 21.61 24.41
CA TYR A 163 -18.21 21.69 23.09
C TYR A 163 -17.12 21.78 22.02
N ILE A 164 -16.31 20.73 21.90
CA ILE A 164 -15.14 20.71 21.02
C ILE A 164 -15.57 20.13 19.66
N LYS A 165 -15.34 20.89 18.59
CA LYS A 165 -15.55 20.44 17.21
C LYS A 165 -14.21 20.06 16.61
N ALA A 166 -14.19 18.96 15.87
CA ALA A 166 -13.01 18.42 15.22
C ALA A 166 -13.26 18.17 13.73
N MET A 167 -12.19 18.16 12.93
CA MET A 167 -12.25 17.48 11.64
C MET A 167 -11.99 15.99 11.86
N GLY A 168 -12.93 15.14 11.42
CA GLY A 168 -12.86 13.70 11.56
C GLY A 168 -12.34 13.01 10.31
N TYR A 169 -11.44 12.04 10.49
CA TYR A 169 -10.94 11.16 9.44
C TYR A 169 -11.27 9.71 9.79
N ILE A 170 -11.82 8.97 8.82
CA ILE A 170 -12.11 7.54 8.96
C ILE A 170 -11.40 6.81 7.82
N PHE A 171 -10.36 6.05 8.18
CA PHE A 171 -9.64 5.19 7.25
C PHE A 171 -9.95 3.74 7.54
N VAL A 172 -9.92 2.91 6.50
CA VAL A 172 -10.03 1.45 6.62
C VAL A 172 -8.79 0.80 6.03
N GLN A 173 -8.27 -0.23 6.69
CA GLN A 173 -7.16 -1.02 6.17
C GLN A 173 -7.71 -2.17 5.34
N SER A 174 -7.59 -2.08 4.01
CA SER A 174 -8.11 -3.13 3.14
C SER A 174 -7.31 -4.43 3.28
N GLU A 175 -8.01 -5.56 3.39
CA GLU A 175 -7.40 -6.88 3.60
C GLU A 175 -7.07 -7.65 2.33
N GLY A 176 -7.54 -7.18 1.17
CA GLY A 176 -7.50 -7.98 -0.04
C GLY A 176 -6.19 -7.82 -0.79
N ASN A 177 -5.46 -8.91 -0.99
CA ASN A 177 -4.61 -9.08 -2.16
C ASN A 177 -5.48 -9.07 -3.41
N ARG A 178 -5.63 -7.90 -4.05
CA ARG A 178 -6.57 -7.72 -5.17
C ARG A 178 -6.15 -6.55 -6.04
N ALA A 179 -6.85 -6.40 -7.18
CA ALA A 179 -6.80 -5.19 -7.95
C ALA A 179 -7.51 -4.04 -7.23
N TYR A 180 -6.84 -2.90 -7.12
CA TYR A 180 -7.39 -1.60 -6.74
C TYR A 180 -7.42 -0.70 -7.97
N SER A 181 -8.46 0.12 -8.12
CA SER A 181 -8.49 1.14 -9.17
C SER A 181 -7.62 2.32 -8.74
N LEU A 182 -6.50 2.51 -9.42
CA LEU A 182 -5.64 3.68 -9.22
C LEU A 182 -5.96 4.73 -10.29
N ASN A 183 -6.05 6.00 -9.88
CA ASN A 183 -6.24 7.13 -10.77
C ASN A 183 -4.90 7.87 -10.94
N VAL A 184 -4.37 7.85 -12.16
CA VAL A 184 -3.12 8.53 -12.51
C VAL A 184 -3.38 9.36 -13.77
N ASP A 185 -3.04 10.65 -13.75
CA ASP A 185 -3.24 11.57 -14.88
C ASP A 185 -4.67 11.53 -15.47
N SER A 186 -5.68 11.43 -14.60
CA SER A 186 -7.11 11.29 -14.95
C SER A 186 -7.50 9.99 -15.65
N VAL A 187 -6.60 9.00 -15.71
CA VAL A 187 -6.87 7.64 -16.19
C VAL A 187 -7.02 6.70 -14.99
N SER A 188 -8.13 5.96 -14.96
CA SER A 188 -8.39 4.93 -13.96
C SER A 188 -8.03 3.56 -14.52
N PHE A 189 -7.19 2.80 -13.82
CA PHE A 189 -6.82 1.44 -14.22
C PHE A 189 -6.66 0.53 -13.00
N PRO A 190 -6.94 -0.77 -13.15
CA PRO A 190 -6.76 -1.74 -12.07
C PRO A 190 -5.27 -2.04 -11.87
N VAL A 191 -4.83 -2.00 -10.61
CA VAL A 191 -3.48 -2.38 -10.17
C VAL A 191 -3.60 -3.37 -9.04
N TYR A 192 -2.99 -4.53 -9.20
CA TYR A 192 -2.89 -5.49 -8.12
C TYR A 192 -2.00 -4.95 -7.01
N CYS A 193 -2.56 -4.79 -5.82
CA CYS A 193 -1.80 -4.48 -4.62
C CYS A 193 -1.79 -5.71 -3.71
N HIS A 194 -0.59 -6.10 -3.28
CA HIS A 194 -0.40 -7.19 -2.35
C HIS A 194 -0.27 -6.63 -0.92
N MET A 195 -1.32 -6.80 -0.12
CA MET A 195 -1.48 -6.18 1.19
C MET A 195 -0.84 -7.00 2.30
N THR A 196 -0.61 -8.30 2.07
CA THR A 196 0.05 -9.22 3.01
C THR A 196 1.58 -9.24 2.86
N SER A 197 2.28 -10.09 3.61
CA SER A 197 3.75 -10.18 3.56
C SER A 197 4.25 -10.92 2.32
N LEU A 198 5.25 -10.36 1.62
CA LEU A 198 5.97 -11.00 0.51
C LEU A 198 7.36 -11.50 0.93
N GLY A 199 7.39 -12.54 1.76
CA GLY A 199 8.65 -13.10 2.24
C GLY A 199 9.55 -12.04 2.89
N THR A 200 10.78 -11.88 2.39
CA THR A 200 11.77 -10.91 2.87
C THR A 200 11.40 -9.46 2.61
N CYS A 201 10.48 -9.18 1.68
CA CYS A 201 9.98 -7.83 1.45
C CYS A 201 9.13 -7.32 2.63
N GLY A 202 8.52 -8.22 3.41
CA GLY A 202 7.59 -7.82 4.47
C GLY A 202 6.23 -7.38 3.93
N GLY A 203 5.41 -6.78 4.80
CA GLY A 203 4.04 -6.33 4.47
C GLY A 203 3.94 -4.82 4.19
N GLY A 204 2.71 -4.32 4.16
CA GLY A 204 2.42 -2.88 4.07
C GLY A 204 1.97 -2.38 2.70
N GLY A 205 1.41 -3.24 1.85
CA GLY A 205 0.80 -2.84 0.58
C GLY A 205 1.81 -2.62 -0.54
N TRP A 206 2.15 -3.69 -1.26
CA TRP A 206 3.02 -3.68 -2.41
C TRP A 206 2.24 -3.42 -3.69
N THR A 207 2.59 -2.36 -4.41
CA THR A 207 1.90 -1.97 -5.67
C THR A 207 2.60 -2.64 -6.85
N LEU A 208 1.86 -3.43 -7.66
CA LEU A 208 2.42 -4.06 -8.85
C LEU A 208 2.82 -3.00 -9.89
N VAL A 209 4.00 -3.18 -10.49
CA VAL A 209 4.52 -2.31 -11.54
C VAL A 209 4.64 -3.03 -12.87
N MET A 210 5.25 -4.21 -12.86
CA MET A 210 5.59 -4.93 -14.08
C MET A 210 5.64 -6.43 -13.83
N LYS A 211 5.27 -7.20 -14.85
CA LYS A 211 5.41 -8.66 -14.90
C LYS A 211 6.11 -9.05 -16.19
N ILE A 212 7.15 -9.87 -16.10
CA ILE A 212 8.05 -10.20 -17.20
C ILE A 212 8.12 -11.71 -17.37
N ASP A 213 7.82 -12.23 -18.57
CA ASP A 213 8.01 -13.64 -18.87
C ASP A 213 9.39 -13.82 -19.50
N GLY A 214 10.31 -14.46 -18.76
CA GLY A 214 11.68 -14.72 -19.21
C GLY A 214 11.79 -15.54 -20.49
N ARG A 215 10.67 -16.13 -20.97
CA ARG A 215 10.58 -16.86 -22.24
C ARG A 215 10.26 -15.95 -23.42
N LYS A 216 9.91 -14.69 -23.18
CA LYS A 216 9.52 -13.69 -24.18
C LYS A 216 10.53 -12.56 -24.24
N ARG A 217 10.63 -11.96 -25.44
CA ARG A 217 11.50 -10.80 -25.69
C ARG A 217 10.83 -9.45 -25.41
N THR A 218 9.57 -9.43 -24.96
CA THR A 218 8.79 -8.21 -24.74
C THR A 218 9.55 -7.19 -23.89
N PHE A 219 10.12 -7.64 -22.77
CA PHE A 219 10.92 -6.81 -21.87
C PHE A 219 12.40 -7.17 -21.92
N HIS A 220 12.91 -7.57 -23.10
CA HIS A 220 14.35 -7.68 -23.35
C HIS A 220 15.10 -6.40 -22.93
N TYR A 221 16.40 -6.48 -22.61
CA TYR A 221 17.21 -5.33 -22.15
C TYR A 221 17.01 -4.09 -23.04
N ASP A 222 17.10 -4.25 -24.36
CA ASP A 222 16.98 -3.16 -25.34
C ASP A 222 15.54 -2.73 -25.67
N SER A 223 14.53 -3.30 -25.00
CA SER A 223 13.13 -2.96 -25.25
C SER A 223 12.85 -1.50 -24.92
N GLN A 224 12.14 -0.81 -25.82
CA GLN A 224 11.70 0.57 -25.61
C GLN A 224 10.76 0.72 -24.40
N TYR A 225 10.14 -0.38 -23.95
CA TYR A 225 9.32 -0.39 -22.74
C TYR A 225 10.10 -0.01 -21.46
N TRP A 226 11.43 -0.08 -21.45
CA TRP A 226 12.20 0.41 -20.29
C TRP A 226 12.33 1.93 -20.24
N SER A 227 12.27 2.60 -21.41
CA SER A 227 12.55 4.02 -21.57
C SER A 227 11.35 4.86 -22.02
N ASP A 228 10.17 4.25 -22.23
CA ASP A 228 8.93 4.95 -22.57
C ASP A 228 7.93 5.00 -21.39
N LYS A 229 6.88 5.82 -21.55
CA LYS A 229 5.73 5.90 -20.64
C LYS A 229 4.48 5.22 -21.23
N ASN A 230 4.68 4.18 -22.03
CA ASN A 230 3.59 3.39 -22.59
C ASN A 230 3.26 2.21 -21.69
N SER A 231 1.96 1.89 -21.59
CA SER A 231 1.49 0.68 -20.91
C SER A 231 1.56 -0.53 -21.84
N PHE A 232 1.68 -1.72 -21.25
CA PHE A 232 1.58 -2.99 -21.96
C PHE A 232 0.66 -3.93 -21.20
N ASN A 233 -0.35 -4.49 -21.89
CA ASN A 233 -1.31 -5.45 -21.32
C ASN A 233 -1.85 -5.04 -19.93
N LEU A 234 -2.54 -3.89 -19.84
CA LEU A 234 -3.17 -3.41 -18.60
C LEU A 234 -4.06 -4.45 -17.89
N PRO A 235 -4.84 -5.31 -18.61
CA PRO A 235 -5.60 -6.37 -17.95
C PRO A 235 -4.74 -7.33 -17.12
N GLY A 236 -3.48 -7.54 -17.51
CA GLY A 236 -2.51 -8.31 -16.74
C GLY A 236 -2.22 -7.70 -15.37
N GLY A 237 -2.47 -6.41 -15.15
CA GLY A 237 -2.33 -5.75 -13.84
C GLY A 237 -3.40 -6.12 -12.82
N LYS A 238 -4.45 -6.86 -13.19
CA LYS A 238 -5.57 -7.21 -12.28
C LYS A 238 -5.20 -8.28 -11.24
N THR A 239 -4.11 -8.99 -11.46
CA THR A 239 -3.73 -10.23 -10.76
C THR A 239 -2.24 -10.23 -10.44
N GLY A 240 -1.87 -10.84 -9.32
CA GLY A 240 -0.49 -10.91 -8.84
C GLY A 240 0.37 -11.93 -9.56
N PHE A 241 0.31 -13.20 -9.13
CA PHE A 241 1.30 -14.24 -9.45
C PHE A 241 0.89 -15.19 -10.58
N ASP A 242 0.20 -14.66 -11.60
CA ASP A 242 -0.05 -15.40 -12.85
C ASP A 242 1.13 -15.29 -13.83
N LEU A 243 0.93 -15.78 -15.06
CA LEU A 243 1.96 -15.80 -16.11
C LEU A 243 1.71 -14.76 -17.22
N GLN A 244 0.88 -13.74 -16.95
CA GLN A 244 0.62 -12.69 -17.94
C GLN A 244 1.60 -11.53 -17.77
N GLU A 245 2.30 -11.17 -18.84
CA GLU A 245 3.16 -9.99 -18.88
C GLU A 245 2.35 -8.70 -18.74
N THR A 246 2.90 -7.70 -18.07
CA THR A 246 2.27 -6.37 -17.99
C THR A 246 3.30 -5.29 -17.68
N LYS A 247 3.03 -4.07 -18.14
CA LYS A 247 3.68 -2.83 -17.71
C LYS A 247 2.60 -1.82 -17.39
N LEU A 248 2.52 -1.40 -16.13
CA LEU A 248 1.48 -0.52 -15.63
C LEU A 248 1.99 0.93 -15.52
N PRO A 249 1.10 1.93 -15.55
CA PRO A 249 1.47 3.32 -15.28
C PRO A 249 2.17 3.58 -13.95
N THR A 250 2.02 2.67 -12.99
CA THR A 250 2.81 2.67 -11.74
C THR A 250 4.31 2.54 -11.97
N TYR A 251 4.76 2.14 -13.18
CA TYR A 251 6.19 2.15 -13.56
C TYR A 251 6.80 3.55 -13.60
N TRP A 252 6.04 4.57 -14.03
CA TRP A 252 6.56 5.92 -14.24
C TRP A 252 5.94 7.00 -13.36
N ASN A 253 4.89 6.67 -12.59
CA ASN A 253 4.11 7.63 -11.79
C ASN A 253 3.94 7.21 -10.30
N THR A 254 4.77 6.30 -9.79
CA THR A 254 4.70 5.87 -8.38
C THR A 254 6.05 6.08 -7.71
N PRO A 255 6.17 7.13 -6.87
CA PRO A 255 7.30 7.25 -5.95
C PRO A 255 7.30 6.11 -4.94
N PHE A 256 8.50 5.67 -4.55
CA PHE A 256 8.66 4.58 -3.60
C PHE A 256 9.96 4.70 -2.81
N SER A 257 10.03 3.94 -1.72
CA SER A 257 11.22 3.75 -0.87
C SER A 257 11.79 2.34 -0.95
N LYS A 258 11.00 1.37 -1.44
CA LYS A 258 11.41 -0.03 -1.59
C LYS A 258 10.90 -0.65 -2.88
N ILE A 259 11.66 -1.63 -3.37
CA ILE A 259 11.31 -2.47 -4.51
C ILE A 259 11.31 -3.92 -4.03
N CYS A 260 10.21 -4.65 -4.27
CA CYS A 260 10.15 -6.09 -4.05
C CYS A 260 10.22 -6.79 -5.40
N LEU A 261 11.26 -7.60 -5.58
CA LEU A 261 11.49 -8.39 -6.78
C LEU A 261 11.11 -9.83 -6.48
N GLY A 262 10.26 -10.40 -7.33
CA GLY A 262 9.84 -11.79 -7.26
C GLY A 262 10.19 -12.54 -8.53
N MET A 263 10.63 -13.80 -8.40
CA MET A 263 10.78 -14.72 -9.52
C MET A 263 10.07 -16.03 -9.23
N LYS A 264 9.26 -16.49 -10.19
CA LYS A 264 8.68 -17.82 -10.19
C LYS A 264 9.44 -18.72 -11.15
N VAL A 265 10.09 -19.73 -10.58
CA VAL A 265 10.78 -20.82 -11.29
C VAL A 265 10.05 -22.11 -10.93
N ASP A 266 9.48 -22.78 -11.94
CA ASP A 266 8.58 -23.91 -11.75
C ASP A 266 7.44 -23.60 -10.76
N HIS A 267 7.45 -24.25 -9.60
CA HIS A 267 6.47 -24.06 -8.53
C HIS A 267 6.97 -23.14 -7.39
N GLN A 268 8.24 -22.72 -7.42
CA GLN A 268 8.83 -21.88 -6.38
C GLN A 268 8.71 -20.41 -6.75
N LEU A 269 8.25 -19.60 -5.80
CA LEU A 269 8.14 -18.15 -5.93
C LEU A 269 8.94 -17.52 -4.79
N ASN A 270 10.09 -16.94 -5.14
CA ASN A 270 11.02 -16.34 -4.19
C ASN A 270 11.05 -14.82 -4.35
N PHE A 271 11.35 -14.12 -3.26
CA PHE A 271 11.37 -12.67 -3.22
C PHE A 271 12.64 -12.12 -2.58
N ILE A 272 13.08 -10.97 -3.07
CA ILE A 272 14.11 -10.13 -2.45
C ILE A 272 13.65 -8.68 -2.43
N VAL A 273 14.21 -7.91 -1.52
CA VAL A 273 13.88 -6.49 -1.34
C VAL A 273 15.10 -5.60 -1.60
N ILE A 274 14.86 -4.48 -2.27
CA ILE A 274 15.83 -3.40 -2.46
C ILE A 274 15.29 -2.17 -1.75
N ASN A 275 16.01 -1.67 -0.75
CA ASN A 275 15.70 -0.38 -0.13
C ASN A 275 16.32 0.73 -0.99
N ARG A 276 15.49 1.42 -1.77
CA ARG A 276 15.91 2.47 -2.71
C ARG A 276 14.78 3.47 -2.88
N GLU A 277 15.07 4.73 -2.58
CA GLU A 277 14.16 5.84 -2.83
C GLU A 277 14.28 6.33 -4.28
N ALA A 278 13.14 6.55 -4.94
CA ALA A 278 13.05 7.17 -6.25
C ALA A 278 11.63 7.66 -6.55
N GLU A 279 11.52 8.61 -7.49
CA GLU A 279 10.24 9.14 -7.99
C GLU A 279 9.45 8.10 -8.81
N SER A 280 10.14 7.13 -9.43
CA SER A 280 9.56 6.00 -10.16
C SER A 280 10.64 5.04 -10.68
N LEU A 281 10.25 3.83 -11.11
CA LEU A 281 11.18 2.89 -11.75
C LEU A 281 11.66 3.43 -13.12
N TYR A 282 10.80 4.17 -13.83
CA TYR A 282 11.19 4.92 -15.02
C TYR A 282 12.36 5.86 -14.74
N SER A 283 12.29 6.68 -13.69
CA SER A 283 13.36 7.63 -13.34
C SER A 283 14.70 6.95 -12.97
N LEU A 284 14.64 5.71 -12.47
CA LEU A 284 15.81 4.91 -12.11
C LEU A 284 16.44 4.18 -13.30
N ILE A 285 15.68 3.86 -14.34
CA ILE A 285 16.11 2.93 -15.39
C ILE A 285 16.22 3.60 -16.76
N ALA A 286 15.30 4.51 -17.10
CA ALA A 286 15.08 4.98 -18.47
C ALA A 286 16.26 5.71 -19.11
N ASP A 287 17.12 6.36 -18.31
CA ASP A 287 18.31 7.05 -18.82
C ASP A 287 19.46 6.11 -19.22
N GLY A 288 19.34 4.82 -18.90
CA GLY A 288 20.33 3.80 -19.19
C GLY A 288 21.62 3.91 -18.36
N ASN A 289 21.66 4.76 -17.34
CA ASN A 289 22.83 4.91 -16.48
C ASN A 289 22.86 3.79 -15.44
N TYR A 290 24.06 3.23 -15.21
CA TYR A 290 24.29 2.26 -14.15
C TYR A 290 24.11 2.89 -12.77
N ARG A 291 23.44 2.17 -11.87
CA ARG A 291 23.29 2.54 -10.45
C ARG A 291 23.44 1.29 -9.60
N ASN A 292 24.39 1.30 -8.68
CA ASN A 292 24.68 0.13 -7.85
C ASN A 292 23.62 -0.14 -6.77
N THR A 293 23.56 -1.40 -6.34
CA THR A 293 22.94 -1.83 -5.08
C THR A 293 24.00 -2.40 -4.14
N SER A 294 23.59 -2.85 -2.95
CA SER A 294 24.48 -3.50 -1.98
C SER A 294 23.81 -4.72 -1.35
N LEU A 295 23.12 -5.52 -2.18
CA LEU A 295 22.40 -6.72 -1.73
C LEU A 295 23.33 -7.92 -1.57
N ALA A 296 24.46 -7.91 -2.27
CA ALA A 296 25.38 -9.02 -2.43
C ALA A 296 24.80 -10.21 -3.22
N ARG A 297 25.73 -11.03 -3.72
CA ARG A 297 25.49 -12.18 -4.59
C ARG A 297 24.43 -13.15 -4.10
N ASP A 298 24.51 -13.56 -2.83
CA ASP A 298 23.61 -14.59 -2.28
C ASP A 298 22.15 -14.13 -2.27
N THR A 299 21.91 -12.83 -2.07
CA THR A 299 20.57 -12.26 -2.18
C THR A 299 20.03 -12.42 -3.59
N TRP A 300 20.79 -12.08 -4.63
CA TRP A 300 20.35 -12.29 -6.01
C TRP A 300 20.10 -13.77 -6.34
N LYS A 301 20.96 -14.67 -5.86
CA LYS A 301 20.77 -16.13 -6.01
C LYS A 301 19.47 -16.62 -5.35
N ALA A 302 19.03 -16.00 -4.25
CA ALA A 302 17.79 -16.37 -3.57
C ALA A 302 16.54 -16.20 -4.44
N LEU A 303 16.54 -15.34 -5.47
CA LEU A 303 15.43 -15.25 -6.43
C LEU A 303 15.20 -16.56 -7.20
N ILE A 304 16.26 -17.29 -7.50
CA ILE A 304 16.22 -18.56 -8.24
C ILE A 304 16.15 -19.75 -7.29
N GLY A 305 16.76 -19.63 -6.10
CA GLY A 305 16.82 -20.69 -5.10
C GLY A 305 18.01 -21.63 -5.31
N SER A 306 17.86 -22.89 -4.94
CA SER A 306 18.95 -23.89 -4.94
C SER A 306 19.60 -24.14 -6.32
N GLN A 307 18.91 -23.79 -7.41
CA GLN A 307 19.41 -23.94 -8.78
C GLN A 307 20.23 -22.75 -9.28
N ALA A 308 20.31 -21.66 -8.51
CA ALA A 308 21.01 -20.44 -8.90
C ALA A 308 22.49 -20.72 -9.18
N SER A 309 23.02 -20.11 -10.24
CA SER A 309 24.42 -20.23 -10.63
C SER A 309 24.95 -18.89 -11.15
N LEU A 310 26.16 -18.51 -10.77
CA LEU A 310 26.86 -17.32 -11.25
C LEU A 310 28.38 -17.60 -11.29
N GLN A 311 29.16 -16.85 -12.05
CA GLN A 311 30.63 -16.91 -12.02
C GLN A 311 31.21 -16.10 -10.85
N PHE A 312 32.43 -16.37 -10.38
CA PHE A 312 32.88 -16.03 -9.01
C PHE A 312 33.69 -14.74 -8.82
N CYS A 313 34.20 -14.08 -9.86
CA CYS A 313 35.30 -13.12 -9.70
C CYS A 313 34.87 -11.64 -9.71
N CYS A 314 33.85 -11.29 -10.48
CA CYS A 314 33.30 -9.94 -10.51
C CYS A 314 31.78 -9.99 -10.37
N ASP A 315 31.21 -9.06 -9.60
CA ASP A 315 29.78 -8.85 -9.46
C ASP A 315 29.43 -7.37 -9.72
N ILE A 316 28.63 -7.09 -10.75
CA ILE A 316 28.01 -5.78 -10.98
C ILE A 316 26.52 -5.93 -10.71
N GLU A 317 26.08 -5.48 -9.54
CA GLU A 317 24.67 -5.50 -9.14
C GLU A 317 24.02 -4.11 -9.22
N GLY A 318 22.72 -4.10 -9.51
CA GLY A 318 21.88 -2.91 -9.43
C GLY A 318 21.04 -2.68 -10.69
N PHE A 319 20.93 -1.42 -11.09
CA PHE A 319 20.12 -0.96 -12.22
C PHE A 319 21.00 -0.71 -13.44
N ASN A 320 20.54 -1.14 -14.61
CA ASN A 320 21.29 -1.07 -15.88
C ASN A 320 22.71 -1.68 -15.76
N SER A 321 22.82 -2.83 -15.09
CA SER A 321 24.08 -3.58 -14.94
C SER A 321 24.49 -4.17 -16.29
N ASP A 322 25.50 -3.58 -16.94
CA ASP A 322 25.87 -3.89 -18.33
C ASP A 322 27.33 -4.32 -18.56
N GLY A 323 28.05 -4.78 -17.52
CA GLY A 323 29.38 -5.39 -17.71
C GLY A 323 30.49 -4.39 -18.08
N GLY A 324 30.26 -3.08 -17.92
CA GLY A 324 31.29 -2.04 -17.85
C GLY A 324 32.03 -1.67 -19.14
N TYR A 325 31.92 -2.44 -20.24
CA TYR A 325 32.62 -2.14 -21.48
C TYR A 325 31.75 -1.39 -22.50
N ALA A 326 32.40 -0.49 -23.27
CA ALA A 326 31.81 0.37 -24.29
C ALA A 326 30.62 -0.29 -25.02
N LYS A 327 29.50 0.44 -25.11
CA LYS A 327 28.18 0.09 -25.69
C LYS A 327 28.19 -0.56 -27.09
N THR A 328 29.36 -0.79 -27.68
CA THR A 328 29.61 -1.09 -29.09
C THR A 328 30.04 -2.52 -29.40
N ARG A 329 30.21 -3.44 -28.42
CA ARG A 329 30.48 -4.86 -28.72
C ARG A 329 29.32 -5.80 -28.37
N ILE A 330 28.99 -6.62 -29.37
CA ILE A 330 28.17 -7.83 -29.34
C ILE A 330 28.86 -8.82 -28.39
N GLY A 331 28.21 -9.28 -27.32
CA GLY A 331 28.88 -10.18 -26.36
C GLY A 331 28.27 -10.23 -24.97
N ILE A 332 28.18 -9.07 -24.34
CA ILE A 332 28.15 -8.98 -22.88
C ILE A 332 26.74 -9.22 -22.31
N THR A 333 26.68 -10.02 -21.26
CA THR A 333 25.45 -10.22 -20.48
C THR A 333 25.06 -8.92 -19.78
N LYS A 334 23.78 -8.56 -19.84
CA LYS A 334 23.23 -7.33 -19.24
C LYS A 334 21.90 -7.59 -18.54
N THR A 335 21.58 -6.75 -17.56
CA THR A 335 20.26 -6.73 -16.89
C THR A 335 19.82 -5.30 -16.60
N ARG A 336 18.51 -5.04 -16.65
CA ARG A 336 17.95 -3.75 -16.23
C ARG A 336 17.85 -3.62 -14.73
N ILE A 337 17.56 -4.73 -14.05
CA ILE A 337 17.62 -4.86 -12.60
C ILE A 337 18.21 -6.23 -12.31
N GLY A 338 19.40 -6.30 -11.76
CA GLY A 338 20.07 -7.60 -11.60
C GLY A 338 21.53 -7.50 -11.24
N ILE A 339 22.12 -8.69 -11.17
CA ILE A 339 23.55 -8.92 -11.04
C ILE A 339 24.07 -9.54 -12.34
N VAL A 340 25.21 -9.04 -12.82
CA VAL A 340 26.02 -9.68 -13.86
C VAL A 340 27.37 -10.04 -13.26
N SER A 341 27.90 -11.20 -13.62
CA SER A 341 29.14 -11.72 -13.04
C SER A 341 30.06 -12.33 -14.10
N ASN A 342 31.36 -12.34 -13.79
CA ASN A 342 32.42 -12.91 -14.64
C ASN A 342 33.38 -13.81 -13.84
N GLU A 343 34.08 -14.73 -14.49
CA GLU A 343 35.13 -15.59 -13.91
C GLU A 343 36.55 -15.01 -14.01
N HIS A 344 36.73 -13.93 -14.76
CA HIS A 344 38.04 -13.27 -14.90
C HIS A 344 38.44 -12.49 -13.64
N LEU A 345 39.62 -12.81 -13.09
CA LEU A 345 40.08 -12.37 -11.76
C LEU A 345 40.32 -10.87 -11.60
N ASN A 346 40.52 -10.11 -12.68
CA ASN A 346 41.05 -8.74 -12.59
C ASN A 346 40.22 -7.69 -13.33
N THR A 347 39.20 -8.07 -14.10
CA THR A 347 38.33 -7.12 -14.80
C THR A 347 36.88 -7.57 -14.74
N CYS A 348 36.00 -6.59 -14.60
CA CYS A 348 34.55 -6.76 -14.70
C CYS A 348 34.05 -6.62 -16.14
N ASP A 349 34.93 -6.90 -17.10
CA ASP A 349 34.64 -6.82 -18.52
C ASP A 349 34.14 -8.17 -18.99
N GLN A 350 33.28 -8.23 -20.01
CA GLN A 350 32.83 -9.51 -20.58
C GLN A 350 32.13 -10.44 -19.57
N CYS A 351 31.21 -9.91 -18.76
CA CYS A 351 30.38 -10.77 -17.91
C CYS A 351 29.60 -11.77 -18.77
N ASP A 352 29.63 -13.05 -18.37
CA ASP A 352 28.96 -14.14 -19.08
C ASP A 352 27.76 -14.71 -18.30
N SER A 353 27.66 -14.40 -17.00
CA SER A 353 26.56 -14.84 -16.15
C SER A 353 25.71 -13.68 -15.60
N ARG A 354 24.41 -13.95 -15.39
CA ARG A 354 23.43 -13.01 -14.84
C ARG A 354 22.33 -13.68 -14.03
N ILE A 355 21.80 -12.93 -13.07
CA ILE A 355 20.45 -13.11 -12.52
C ILE A 355 19.75 -11.76 -12.56
N GLY A 356 18.56 -11.69 -13.16
CA GLY A 356 17.81 -10.42 -13.13
C GLY A 356 16.61 -10.33 -14.07
N PHE A 357 16.16 -9.09 -14.22
CA PHE A 357 15.03 -8.64 -15.01
C PHE A 357 15.53 -7.77 -16.16
N GLY A 358 14.91 -7.90 -17.34
CA GLY A 358 15.39 -7.23 -18.55
C GLY A 358 16.74 -7.74 -19.01
N GLY A 359 16.91 -9.06 -19.04
CA GLY A 359 18.14 -9.74 -19.47
C GLY A 359 18.38 -9.67 -20.98
N ALA A 360 19.67 -9.67 -21.35
CA ALA A 360 20.19 -9.85 -22.72
C ALA A 360 21.62 -10.41 -22.66
N GLY A 361 22.13 -10.96 -23.77
CA GLY A 361 23.52 -11.42 -23.86
C GLY A 361 23.70 -12.68 -24.69
N VAL A 362 24.95 -12.97 -25.08
CA VAL A 362 25.27 -14.00 -26.09
C VAL A 362 24.84 -15.42 -25.72
N HIS A 363 24.88 -15.79 -24.44
CA HIS A 363 24.63 -17.17 -24.03
C HIS A 363 23.13 -17.57 -24.03
N ASP A 364 22.21 -16.62 -23.88
CA ASP A 364 20.78 -16.83 -24.13
C ASP A 364 20.10 -15.46 -24.24
N ASP A 365 20.14 -14.86 -25.42
CA ASP A 365 19.57 -13.53 -25.67
C ASP A 365 18.03 -13.52 -25.58
N ASN A 366 17.40 -14.70 -25.58
CA ASN A 366 15.96 -14.84 -25.42
C ASN A 366 15.52 -14.94 -23.95
N ASN A 367 16.47 -14.94 -22.99
CA ASN A 367 16.18 -14.94 -21.56
C ASN A 367 16.14 -13.52 -21.00
N SER A 368 14.93 -12.94 -20.97
CA SER A 368 14.66 -11.60 -20.46
C SER A 368 14.47 -11.55 -18.95
N CYS A 369 14.26 -12.69 -18.28
CA CYS A 369 14.09 -12.76 -16.83
C CYS A 369 14.45 -14.15 -16.30
N GLY A 370 15.37 -14.21 -15.34
CA GLY A 370 15.85 -15.47 -14.75
C GLY A 370 17.36 -15.49 -14.60
N ASN A 371 17.97 -16.67 -14.81
CA ASN A 371 19.39 -16.92 -14.60
C ASN A 371 20.04 -17.54 -15.83
N VAL A 372 21.13 -16.94 -16.30
CA VAL A 372 22.03 -17.50 -17.31
C VAL A 372 23.41 -17.55 -16.69
N ALA A 373 24.07 -18.71 -16.72
CA ALA A 373 25.44 -18.85 -16.27
C ALA A 373 26.12 -19.95 -17.07
N VAL A 374 27.32 -19.67 -17.57
CA VAL A 374 28.13 -20.58 -18.38
C VAL A 374 29.58 -20.47 -17.95
N TRP A 375 30.44 -21.37 -18.42
CA TRP A 375 31.90 -21.28 -18.29
C TRP A 375 32.38 -21.18 -16.84
N ASN A 376 32.34 -22.32 -16.15
CA ASN A 376 32.76 -22.51 -14.75
C ASN A 376 31.97 -21.69 -13.71
N PRO A 377 30.63 -21.63 -13.76
CA PRO A 377 29.86 -20.98 -12.73
C PRO A 377 29.73 -21.88 -11.49
N ASP A 378 29.34 -21.27 -10.37
CA ASP A 378 29.38 -21.87 -9.04
C ASP A 378 28.45 -23.05 -8.79
N ASN A 379 27.48 -23.28 -9.67
CA ASN A 379 26.52 -24.38 -9.58
C ASN A 379 26.25 -25.03 -10.95
N GLY A 380 27.27 -25.05 -11.81
CA GLY A 380 27.19 -25.56 -13.18
C GLY A 380 26.36 -24.67 -14.12
N ASP A 381 26.39 -24.99 -15.41
CA ASP A 381 25.74 -24.17 -16.43
C ASP A 381 24.21 -24.13 -16.25
N LYS A 382 23.61 -22.94 -16.37
CA LYS A 382 22.17 -22.69 -16.18
C LYS A 382 21.60 -21.81 -17.28
N TYR A 383 20.37 -22.14 -17.69
CA TYR A 383 19.52 -21.38 -18.61
C TYR A 383 18.08 -21.34 -18.07
N ILE A 384 17.91 -20.74 -16.90
CA ILE A 384 16.63 -20.74 -16.17
C ILE A 384 15.83 -19.51 -16.59
N LYS A 385 14.62 -19.73 -17.13
CA LYS A 385 13.66 -18.69 -17.49
C LYS A 385 12.56 -18.61 -16.43
N ALA A 386 12.45 -17.45 -15.79
CA ALA A 386 11.50 -17.21 -14.71
C ALA A 386 10.32 -16.35 -15.19
N MET A 387 9.20 -16.43 -14.47
CA MET A 387 8.22 -15.35 -14.49
C MET A 387 8.62 -14.33 -13.41
N GLY A 388 8.96 -13.12 -13.82
CA GLY A 388 9.35 -12.03 -12.95
C GLY A 388 8.18 -11.14 -12.53
N TYR A 389 8.19 -10.68 -11.29
CA TYR A 389 7.23 -9.72 -10.74
C TYR A 389 7.99 -8.58 -10.05
N ILE A 390 7.59 -7.34 -10.33
CA ILE A 390 8.20 -6.15 -9.74
C ILE A 390 7.10 -5.36 -9.03
N PHE A 391 7.28 -5.16 -7.73
CA PHE A 391 6.41 -4.34 -6.89
C PHE A 391 7.19 -3.20 -6.23
N VAL A 392 6.49 -2.14 -5.86
CA VAL A 392 7.05 -0.98 -5.15
C VAL A 392 6.21 -0.59 -3.92
N GLN A 393 6.86 0.00 -2.93
CA GLN A 393 6.26 0.49 -1.67
C GLN A 393 6.85 1.84 -1.25
#